data_AF-A0A0A9X8J3-F1
#
_entry.id   AF-A0A0A9X8J3-F1
#
_cell.length_a   1.000
_cell.length_b   1.000
_cell.length_c   1.000
_cell.angle_alpha   90.00
_cell.angle_beta   90.00
_cell.angle_gamma   90.00
#
_symmetry.space_group_name_H-M   'P 1'
#
loop_
_entity.id
_entity.type
_entity.pdbx_description
1 polymer ?
#
loop_
_entity_poly.entity_id
_entity_poly.type
_entity_poly.pdbx_seq_one_letter_code
_entity_poly.pdbx_strand_id
1 'polypeptide(L)'
;PFANYDDSNKQRNFIATYLIIWFGIIFILATFTSQIIHEKASGIREILKINGAKIWIIYGNWFIPYGLITMAMAVIIACLWKMIDQGGALITYTETYICFLILLLFYWSELCSVAFIASLISSPIWGILVVIGYWAVSFGVVYYLLSVYQMSNVQLVFLALLPVGGLQECFVAMAAYETTGA
;
A
#
# COMPACT_ATOMS: atom_id res chain seq x y z
N PRO A 1 -17.69 -6.13 6.39
CA PRO A 1 -16.74 -7.26 6.24
C PRO A 1 -16.16 -7.80 7.56
N PHE A 2 -15.67 -6.94 8.47
CA PHE A 2 -15.01 -7.41 9.72
C PHE A 2 -15.97 -7.85 10.84
N ALA A 3 -17.29 -7.64 10.69
CA ALA A 3 -18.29 -7.81 11.75
C ALA A 3 -18.54 -9.27 12.19
N ASN A 4 -17.97 -10.27 11.50
CA ASN A 4 -18.12 -11.70 11.83
C ASN A 4 -16.89 -12.30 12.54
N TYR A 5 -15.94 -11.48 12.99
CA TYR A 5 -14.79 -11.95 13.75
C TYR A 5 -15.16 -12.03 15.24
N ASP A 6 -15.34 -13.25 15.77
CA ASP A 6 -15.94 -13.57 17.09
C ASP A 6 -15.13 -13.06 18.31
N ASP A 7 -13.96 -12.46 18.06
CA ASP A 7 -13.06 -11.95 19.10
C ASP A 7 -12.91 -10.41 18.95
N SER A 8 -13.79 -9.68 19.64
CA SER A 8 -13.95 -8.22 19.52
C SER A 8 -12.64 -7.41 19.63
N ASN A 9 -11.67 -7.92 20.38
CA ASN A 9 -10.34 -7.30 20.52
C ASN A 9 -9.45 -7.52 19.30
N LYS A 10 -9.45 -8.71 18.71
CA LYS A 10 -8.68 -9.01 17.49
C LYS A 10 -9.23 -8.23 16.30
N GLN A 11 -10.55 -8.13 16.18
CA GLN A 11 -11.20 -7.33 15.13
C GLN A 11 -10.78 -5.85 15.22
N ARG A 12 -10.78 -5.27 16.43
CA ARG A 12 -10.32 -3.89 16.66
C ARG A 12 -8.85 -3.70 16.30
N ASN A 13 -7.99 -4.66 16.68
CA ASN A 13 -6.56 -4.60 16.37
C ASN A 13 -6.32 -4.70 14.85
N PHE A 14 -7.01 -5.58 14.13
CA PHE A 14 -6.93 -5.68 12.67
C PHE A 14 -7.33 -4.38 11.97
N ILE A 15 -8.44 -3.77 12.38
CA ILE A 15 -8.90 -2.49 11.82
C ILE A 15 -7.88 -1.38 12.12
N ALA A 16 -7.38 -1.31 13.36
CA ALA A 16 -6.39 -0.30 13.75
C ALA A 16 -5.10 -0.44 12.94
N THR A 17 -4.60 -1.66 12.78
CA THR A 17 -3.43 -1.96 11.97
C THR A 17 -3.62 -1.58 10.50
N TYR A 18 -4.76 -1.93 9.92
CA TYR A 18 -5.09 -1.56 8.54
C TYR A 18 -5.09 -0.04 8.34
N LEU A 19 -5.68 0.71 9.29
CA LEU A 19 -5.67 2.17 9.26
C LEU A 19 -4.26 2.75 9.42
N ILE A 20 -3.41 2.16 10.28
CA ILE A 20 -2.02 2.58 10.46
C ILE A 20 -1.23 2.42 9.16
N ILE A 21 -1.38 1.28 8.46
CA ILE A 21 -0.74 1.06 7.16
C ILE A 21 -1.24 2.09 6.15
N TRP A 22 -2.55 2.32 6.12
CA TRP A 22 -3.20 3.23 5.19
C TRP A 22 -2.77 4.69 5.37
N PHE A 23 -2.73 5.19 6.61
CA PHE A 23 -2.26 6.56 6.91
C PHE A 23 -0.73 6.68 6.85
N GLY A 24 0.00 5.64 7.25
CA GLY A 24 1.47 5.69 7.36
C GLY A 24 2.16 5.85 6.01
N ILE A 25 1.62 5.25 4.95
CA ILE A 25 2.24 5.29 3.62
C ILE A 25 2.03 6.63 2.88
N ILE A 26 1.01 7.41 3.24
CA ILE A 26 0.65 8.62 2.49
C ILE A 26 1.80 9.63 2.41
N PHE A 27 2.59 9.76 3.49
CA PHE A 27 3.74 10.67 3.54
C PHE A 27 4.87 10.20 2.62
N ILE A 28 5.10 8.88 2.55
CA ILE A 28 6.10 8.29 1.67
C ILE A 28 5.70 8.52 0.22
N LEU A 29 4.43 8.26 -0.13
CA LEU A 29 3.91 8.48 -1.48
C LEU A 29 3.95 9.97 -1.87
N ALA A 30 3.59 10.87 -0.96
CA ALA A 30 3.66 12.32 -1.21
C ALA A 30 5.11 12.78 -1.47
N THR A 31 6.06 12.30 -0.67
CA THR A 31 7.48 12.64 -0.83
C THR A 31 8.04 12.08 -2.14
N PHE A 32 7.73 10.82 -2.43
CA PHE A 32 8.10 10.15 -3.68
C PHE A 32 7.56 10.90 -4.91
N THR A 33 6.27 11.28 -4.88
CA THR A 33 5.63 12.08 -5.93
C THR A 33 6.32 13.41 -6.13
N SER A 34 6.56 14.13 -5.04
CA SER A 34 7.20 15.44 -5.05
C SER A 34 8.58 15.36 -5.70
N GLN A 35 9.38 14.36 -5.34
CA GLN A 35 10.71 14.16 -5.91
C GLN A 35 10.67 13.90 -7.41
N ILE A 36 9.79 13.01 -7.88
CA ILE A 36 9.64 12.72 -9.32
C ILE A 36 9.29 14.00 -10.10
N ILE A 37 8.35 14.79 -9.59
CA ILE A 37 7.89 16.00 -10.27
C ILE A 37 8.95 17.10 -10.20
N HIS A 38 9.68 17.24 -9.10
CA HIS A 38 10.80 18.19 -8.99
C HIS A 38 11.94 17.86 -9.94
N GLU A 39 12.32 16.58 -10.06
CA GLU A 39 13.35 16.15 -11.01
C GLU A 39 12.90 16.33 -12.47
N LYS A 40 11.60 16.17 -12.74
CA LYS A 40 10.99 16.46 -14.04
C LYS A 40 11.01 17.97 -14.34
N ALA A 41 10.60 18.80 -13.39
CA ALA A 41 10.49 20.25 -13.56
C ALA A 41 11.86 20.96 -13.64
N SER A 42 12.87 20.44 -12.95
CA SER A 42 14.24 20.97 -12.97
C SER A 42 15.02 20.63 -14.24
N GLY A 43 14.54 19.70 -15.07
CA GLY A 43 15.27 19.23 -16.25
C GLY A 43 16.49 18.36 -15.93
N ILE A 44 16.74 18.03 -14.65
CA ILE A 44 17.87 17.18 -14.22
C ILE A 44 17.87 15.85 -14.99
N ARG A 45 16.69 15.29 -15.24
CA ARG A 45 16.52 14.07 -16.02
C ARG A 45 17.09 14.18 -17.45
N GLU A 46 16.96 15.33 -18.09
CA GLU A 46 17.48 15.56 -19.44
C GLU A 46 18.99 15.75 -19.41
N ILE A 47 19.49 16.50 -18.43
CA ILE A 47 20.94 16.68 -18.20
C ILE A 47 21.61 15.32 -17.97
N LEU A 48 21.03 14.45 -17.13
CA LEU A 48 21.55 13.11 -16.88
C LEU A 48 21.58 12.26 -18.15
N LYS A 49 20.55 12.36 -19.01
CA LYS A 49 20.54 11.67 -20.31
C LYS A 49 21.64 12.16 -21.24
N ILE A 50 21.87 13.48 -21.30
CA ILE A 50 22.93 14.08 -22.12
C ILE A 50 24.31 13.63 -21.61
N ASN A 51 24.46 13.47 -20.30
CA ASN A 51 25.67 12.93 -19.66
C ASN A 51 25.83 11.40 -19.83
N GLY A 52 24.98 10.74 -20.62
CA GLY A 52 25.08 9.31 -20.91
C GLY A 52 24.46 8.39 -19.85
N ALA A 53 23.73 8.92 -18.87
CA ALA A 53 23.02 8.08 -17.90
C ALA A 53 21.89 7.29 -18.59
N LYS A 54 21.87 5.97 -18.37
CA LYS A 54 20.82 5.11 -18.88
C LYS A 54 19.49 5.40 -18.19
N ILE A 55 18.39 5.36 -18.94
CA ILE A 55 17.04 5.66 -18.44
C ILE A 55 16.64 4.85 -17.19
N TRP A 56 17.02 3.57 -17.16
CA TRP A 56 16.74 2.66 -16.05
C TRP A 56 17.41 3.07 -14.75
N ILE A 57 18.58 3.71 -14.82
CA ILE A 57 19.30 4.22 -13.64
C ILE A 57 18.55 5.41 -13.05
N ILE A 58 18.00 6.28 -13.90
CA ILE A 58 17.19 7.44 -13.47
C ILE A 58 15.94 6.95 -12.73
N TYR A 59 15.21 5.98 -13.29
CA TYR A 59 14.08 5.38 -12.58
C TYR A 59 14.51 4.63 -11.30
N GLY A 60 15.64 3.92 -11.35
CA GLY A 60 16.23 3.25 -10.19
C GLY A 60 16.55 4.21 -9.04
N ASN A 61 16.97 5.44 -9.33
CA ASN A 61 17.22 6.46 -8.31
C ASN A 61 15.97 6.80 -7.47
N TRP A 62 14.78 6.63 -8.03
CA TRP A 62 13.52 6.78 -7.29
C TRP A 62 13.10 5.47 -6.64
N PHE A 63 13.07 4.37 -7.40
CA PHE A 63 12.50 3.13 -6.89
C PHE A 63 13.37 2.42 -5.84
N ILE A 64 14.70 2.50 -5.93
CA ILE A 64 15.60 1.80 -5.00
C ILE A 64 15.47 2.34 -3.56
N PRO A 65 15.66 3.65 -3.28
CA PRO A 65 15.60 4.14 -1.91
C PRO A 65 14.22 3.98 -1.29
N TYR A 66 13.15 4.30 -2.03
CA TYR A 66 11.78 4.15 -1.52
C TYR A 66 11.35 2.69 -1.41
N GLY A 67 11.80 1.83 -2.34
CA GLY A 67 11.57 0.38 -2.29
C GLY A 67 12.28 -0.27 -1.11
N LEU A 68 13.49 0.18 -0.74
CA LEU A 68 14.18 -0.29 0.47
C LEU A 68 13.46 0.17 1.75
N ILE A 69 12.98 1.41 1.80
CA ILE A 69 12.19 1.93 2.93
C ILE A 69 10.89 1.11 3.09
N THR A 70 10.14 0.89 2.01
CA THR A 70 8.89 0.12 2.07
C THR A 70 9.13 -1.36 2.37
N MET A 71 10.23 -1.95 1.89
CA MET A 71 10.65 -3.30 2.26
C MET A 71 10.95 -3.40 3.76
N ALA A 72 11.70 -2.45 4.32
CA ALA A 72 11.99 -2.42 5.75
C ALA A 72 10.70 -2.27 6.58
N MET A 73 9.77 -1.42 6.14
CA MET A 73 8.45 -1.29 6.77
C MET A 73 7.66 -2.59 6.72
N ALA A 74 7.64 -3.29 5.58
CA ALA A 74 6.94 -4.57 5.44
C ALA A 74 7.50 -5.63 6.41
N VAL A 75 8.84 -5.71 6.55
CA VAL A 75 9.48 -6.62 7.52
C VAL A 75 9.10 -6.25 8.95
N ILE A 76 9.22 -4.97 9.33
CA ILE A 76 8.91 -4.51 10.69
C ILE A 76 7.45 -4.82 11.03
N ILE A 77 6.51 -4.50 10.14
CA ILE A 77 5.08 -4.73 10.35
C ILE A 77 4.77 -6.23 10.44
N ALA A 78 5.31 -7.05 9.54
CA ALA A 78 5.10 -8.49 9.57
C ALA A 78 5.65 -9.12 10.87
N CYS A 79 6.83 -8.69 11.34
CA CYS A 79 7.38 -9.14 12.62
C CYS A 79 6.53 -8.68 13.81
N LEU A 80 6.10 -7.42 13.83
CA LEU A 80 5.26 -6.87 14.91
C LEU A 80 3.93 -7.63 15.03
N TRP A 81 3.34 -8.06 13.92
CA TRP A 81 2.10 -8.85 13.94
C TRP A 81 2.24 -10.21 14.62
N LYS A 82 3.46 -10.78 14.63
CA LYS A 82 3.77 -12.04 15.31
C LYS A 82 4.21 -11.82 16.78
N MET A 83 4.79 -10.67 17.09
CA MET A 83 5.44 -10.39 18.40
C MET A 83 4.56 -9.67 19.43
N ILE A 84 3.40 -9.12 19.06
CA ILE A 84 2.49 -8.50 20.04
C ILE A 84 1.93 -9.60 20.96
N ASP A 85 2.56 -9.79 22.11
CA ASP A 85 2.20 -10.80 23.10
C ASP A 85 2.05 -10.19 24.50
N GLN A 86 0.84 -9.69 24.77
CA GLN A 86 0.20 -9.72 26.10
C GLN A 86 -1.30 -10.10 26.00
N GLY A 87 -1.77 -10.46 24.79
CA GLY A 87 -3.14 -10.88 24.50
C GLY A 87 -3.24 -11.83 23.30
N GLY A 88 -2.12 -12.45 22.90
CA GLY A 88 -1.99 -13.26 21.68
C GLY A 88 -1.55 -12.46 20.44
N ALA A 89 -0.81 -13.13 19.55
CA ALA A 89 -0.40 -12.56 18.26
C ALA A 89 -1.62 -12.12 17.43
N LEU A 90 -1.49 -11.04 16.66
CA LEU A 90 -2.55 -10.59 15.73
C LEU A 90 -2.85 -11.69 14.70
N ILE A 91 -1.81 -12.42 14.31
CA ILE A 91 -1.82 -13.48 13.32
C ILE A 91 -1.09 -14.69 13.93
N THR A 92 -1.84 -15.72 14.29
CA THR A 92 -1.33 -16.92 14.96
C THR A 92 -0.97 -17.99 13.95
N TYR A 93 -1.84 -18.26 12.97
CA TYR A 93 -1.71 -19.38 12.02
C TYR A 93 -1.01 -19.00 10.72
N THR A 94 -1.18 -17.76 10.24
CA THR A 94 -0.58 -17.32 8.98
C THR A 94 0.92 -17.12 9.17
N GLU A 95 1.68 -17.67 8.22
CA GLU A 95 3.14 -17.54 8.20
C GLU A 95 3.57 -16.08 7.97
N THR A 96 4.57 -15.63 8.73
CA THR A 96 5.08 -14.25 8.66
C THR A 96 5.59 -13.89 7.26
N TYR A 97 6.14 -14.87 6.53
CA TYR A 97 6.60 -14.68 5.15
C TYR A 97 5.46 -14.30 4.19
N ILE A 98 4.26 -14.85 4.37
CA ILE A 98 3.09 -14.53 3.53
C ILE A 98 2.67 -13.08 3.79
N CYS A 99 2.60 -12.68 5.06
CA CYS A 99 2.29 -11.30 5.44
C CYS A 99 3.30 -10.31 4.85
N PHE A 100 4.60 -10.63 4.94
CA PHE A 100 5.66 -9.84 4.33
C PHE A 100 5.47 -9.71 2.81
N LEU A 101 5.19 -10.80 2.11
CA LEU A 101 4.96 -10.80 0.66
C LEU A 101 3.77 -9.93 0.26
N ILE A 102 2.65 -10.04 0.97
CA ILE A 102 1.44 -9.24 0.72
C ILE A 102 1.75 -7.74 0.89
N LEU A 103 2.40 -7.37 2.00
CA LEU A 103 2.76 -5.98 2.28
C LEU A 103 3.78 -5.43 1.26
N LEU A 104 4.77 -6.23 0.89
CA LEU A 104 5.76 -5.85 -0.11
C LEU A 104 5.07 -5.59 -1.47
N LEU A 105 4.25 -6.52 -1.94
CA LEU A 105 3.54 -6.37 -3.22
C LEU A 105 2.62 -5.15 -3.22
N PHE A 106 1.90 -4.92 -2.12
CA PHE A 106 1.08 -3.72 -1.93
C PHE A 106 1.91 -2.44 -2.03
N TYR A 107 3.04 -2.35 -1.31
CA TYR A 107 3.86 -1.15 -1.37
C TYR A 107 4.48 -0.90 -2.75
N TRP A 108 4.87 -1.97 -3.45
CA TRP A 108 5.40 -1.85 -4.81
C TRP A 108 4.32 -1.48 -5.83
N SER A 109 3.08 -1.98 -5.69
CA SER A 109 1.97 -1.54 -6.53
C SER A 109 1.70 -0.04 -6.33
N GLU A 110 1.81 0.45 -5.09
CA GLU A 110 1.62 1.88 -4.80
C GLU A 110 2.71 2.79 -5.36
N LEU A 111 3.97 2.38 -5.25
CA LEU A 111 5.04 3.15 -5.88
C LEU A 111 4.85 3.21 -7.40
N CYS A 112 4.39 2.12 -8.03
CA CYS A 112 4.09 2.11 -9.46
C CYS A 112 2.90 3.00 -9.84
N SER A 113 1.79 2.92 -9.10
CA SER A 113 0.57 3.71 -9.35
C SER A 113 0.86 5.21 -9.22
N VAL A 114 1.59 5.58 -8.17
CA VAL A 114 1.97 6.97 -7.90
C VAL A 114 3.00 7.47 -8.91
N ALA A 115 3.99 6.66 -9.31
CA ALA A 115 4.92 7.04 -10.37
C ALA A 115 4.20 7.31 -11.69
N PHE A 116 3.17 6.51 -12.01
CA PHE A 116 2.33 6.74 -13.19
C PHE A 116 1.59 8.08 -13.10
N ILE A 117 0.92 8.36 -11.98
CA ILE A 117 0.22 9.64 -11.75
C ILE A 117 1.20 10.83 -11.84
N ALA A 118 2.35 10.72 -11.15
CA ALA A 118 3.38 11.76 -11.12
C ALA A 118 3.95 12.05 -12.52
N SER A 119 4.02 11.05 -13.40
CA SER A 119 4.49 11.22 -14.77
C SER A 119 3.62 12.17 -15.60
N LEU A 120 2.33 12.25 -15.31
CA LEU A 120 1.35 13.07 -16.01
C LEU A 120 1.30 14.52 -15.51
N ILE A 121 1.86 14.79 -14.33
CA ILE A 121 1.76 16.08 -13.65
C ILE A 121 3.09 16.83 -13.75
N SER A 122 3.03 18.16 -13.85
CA SER A 122 4.21 19.03 -13.97
C SER A 122 4.45 19.92 -12.75
N SER A 123 3.45 20.07 -11.88
CA SER A 123 3.54 20.89 -10.66
C SER A 123 3.56 19.98 -9.41
N PRO A 124 4.56 20.11 -8.51
CA PRO A 124 4.68 19.23 -7.33
C PRO A 124 3.47 19.31 -6.40
N ILE A 125 2.94 20.51 -6.16
CA ILE A 125 1.79 20.73 -5.27
C ILE A 125 0.55 20.02 -5.81
N TRP A 126 0.27 20.16 -7.10
CA TRP A 126 -0.84 19.47 -7.76
C TRP A 126 -0.63 17.95 -7.75
N GLY A 127 0.61 17.48 -7.90
CA GLY A 127 0.94 16.06 -7.80
C GLY A 127 0.56 15.45 -6.46
N ILE A 128 1.00 16.10 -5.38
CA ILE A 128 0.70 15.66 -4.02
C ILE A 128 -0.82 15.65 -3.77
N LEU A 129 -1.53 16.72 -4.19
CA LEU A 129 -2.99 16.80 -4.03
C LEU A 129 -3.72 15.69 -4.78
N VAL A 130 -3.32 15.39 -6.02
CA VAL A 130 -3.92 14.31 -6.81
C VAL A 130 -3.65 12.95 -6.17
N VAL A 131 -2.45 12.71 -5.63
CA VAL A 131 -2.10 11.44 -4.98
C VAL A 131 -2.87 11.25 -3.68
N ILE A 132 -2.98 12.29 -2.84
CA ILE A 132 -3.81 12.24 -1.62
C ILE A 132 -5.28 12.01 -1.98
N GLY A 133 -5.79 12.70 -3.01
CA GLY A 133 -7.15 12.53 -3.50
C GLY A 133 -7.40 11.12 -4.04
N TYR A 134 -6.49 10.59 -4.85
CA TYR A 134 -6.51 9.21 -5.35
C TYR A 134 -6.55 8.20 -4.19
N TRP A 135 -5.75 8.43 -3.15
CA TRP A 135 -5.71 7.59 -1.95
C TRP A 135 -7.03 7.60 -1.17
N ALA A 136 -7.56 8.79 -0.90
CA ALA A 136 -8.82 8.98 -0.16
C ALA A 136 -10.03 8.44 -0.92
N VAL A 137 -10.12 8.71 -2.23
CA VAL A 137 -11.19 8.20 -3.08
C VAL A 137 -11.13 6.68 -3.18
N SER A 138 -9.94 6.10 -3.36
CA SER A 138 -9.78 4.64 -3.42
C SER A 138 -10.29 3.98 -2.15
N PHE A 139 -9.95 4.53 -0.98
CA PHE A 139 -10.47 4.03 0.30
C PHE A 139 -11.99 4.15 0.41
N GLY A 140 -12.55 5.32 0.11
CA GLY A 140 -13.99 5.55 0.20
C GLY A 140 -14.78 4.64 -0.73
N VAL A 141 -14.31 4.47 -1.97
CA VAL A 141 -14.93 3.59 -2.97
C VAL A 141 -14.89 2.13 -2.52
N VAL A 142 -13.72 1.62 -2.12
CA VAL A 142 -13.56 0.24 -1.65
C VAL A 142 -14.44 -0.03 -0.43
N TYR A 143 -14.42 0.88 0.56
CA TYR A 143 -15.22 0.75 1.77
C TYR A 143 -16.73 0.75 1.49
N TYR A 144 -17.21 1.67 0.66
CA TYR A 144 -18.62 1.78 0.31
C TYR A 144 -19.09 0.56 -0.50
N LEU A 145 -18.32 0.15 -1.51
CA LEU A 145 -18.68 -0.95 -2.38
C LEU A 145 -18.73 -2.30 -1.63
N LEU A 146 -17.77 -2.56 -0.74
CA LEU A 146 -17.73 -3.77 0.07
C LEU A 146 -18.72 -3.78 1.25
N SER A 147 -19.26 -2.63 1.64
CA SER A 147 -20.27 -2.56 2.71
C SER A 147 -21.70 -2.67 2.19
N VAL A 148 -21.96 -2.21 0.96
CA VAL A 148 -23.31 -2.14 0.40
C VAL A 148 -23.64 -3.32 -0.53
N TYR A 149 -22.66 -3.86 -1.26
CA TYR A 149 -22.91 -4.85 -2.31
C TYR A 149 -22.21 -6.18 -2.05
N GLN A 150 -22.93 -7.29 -2.23
CA GLN A 150 -22.31 -8.60 -2.43
C GLN A 150 -21.74 -8.64 -3.85
N MET A 151 -20.44 -8.42 -3.95
CA MET A 151 -19.75 -8.37 -5.24
C MET A 151 -19.44 -9.76 -5.77
N SER A 152 -19.60 -9.93 -7.08
CA SER A 152 -19.09 -11.11 -7.79
C SER A 152 -17.56 -11.13 -7.81
N ASN A 153 -16.96 -12.31 -8.00
CA ASN A 153 -15.49 -12.46 -8.07
C ASN A 153 -14.85 -11.55 -9.12
N VAL A 154 -15.52 -11.31 -10.25
CA VAL A 154 -15.02 -10.41 -11.30
C VAL A 154 -14.99 -8.96 -10.83
N GLN A 155 -16.02 -8.51 -10.11
CA GLN A 155 -16.06 -7.16 -9.53
C GLN A 155 -14.98 -6.98 -8.45
N LEU A 156 -14.69 -8.02 -7.67
CA LEU A 156 -13.59 -8.00 -6.70
C LEU A 156 -12.22 -7.85 -7.38
N VAL A 157 -12.01 -8.48 -8.55
CA VAL A 157 -10.78 -8.30 -9.33
C VAL A 157 -10.63 -6.85 -9.81
N PHE A 158 -11.71 -6.22 -10.29
CA PHE A 158 -11.67 -4.81 -10.67
C PHE A 158 -11.47 -3.89 -9.45
N LEU A 159 -12.06 -4.25 -8.31
CA LEU A 159 -11.86 -3.51 -7.07
C LEU A 159 -10.42 -3.64 -6.56
N ALA A 160 -9.76 -4.78 -6.79
CA ALA A 160 -8.37 -5.00 -6.45
C ALA A 160 -7.38 -4.19 -7.30
N LEU A 161 -7.82 -3.62 -8.43
CA LEU A 161 -7.03 -2.61 -9.17
C LEU A 161 -6.95 -1.28 -8.41
N LEU A 162 -7.88 -1.03 -7.49
CA LEU A 162 -7.72 0.06 -6.55
C LEU A 162 -6.71 -0.34 -5.49
N PRO A 163 -5.81 0.58 -5.14
CA PRO A 163 -4.66 0.29 -4.28
C PRO A 163 -5.06 -0.31 -2.93
N VAL A 164 -6.18 0.20 -2.40
CA VAL A 164 -6.74 -0.19 -1.11
C VAL A 164 -7.57 -1.48 -1.19
N GLY A 165 -8.12 -1.81 -2.36
CA GLY A 165 -9.04 -2.93 -2.55
C GLY A 165 -8.36 -4.28 -2.39
N GLY A 166 -7.20 -4.45 -3.03
CA GLY A 166 -6.45 -5.71 -2.96
C GLY A 166 -5.98 -6.02 -1.52
N LEU A 167 -5.49 -5.01 -0.81
CA LEU A 167 -5.04 -5.17 0.57
C LEU A 167 -6.20 -5.57 1.49
N GLN A 168 -7.36 -4.91 1.39
CA GLN A 168 -8.50 -5.21 2.24
C GLN A 168 -8.98 -6.66 2.09
N GLU A 169 -9.05 -7.18 0.87
CA GLU A 169 -9.43 -8.58 0.62
C GLU A 169 -8.38 -9.56 1.16
N CYS A 170 -7.09 -9.25 1.03
CA CYS A 170 -6.03 -10.05 1.66
C CYS A 170 -6.19 -10.10 3.19
N PHE A 171 -6.54 -8.99 3.83
CA PHE A 171 -6.82 -8.97 5.28
C PHE A 171 -8.05 -9.78 5.65
N VAL A 172 -9.12 -9.73 4.85
CA VAL A 172 -10.33 -10.54 5.08
C VAL A 172 -10.00 -12.03 4.92
N ALA A 173 -9.23 -12.42 3.91
CA ALA A 173 -8.79 -13.80 3.71
C ALA A 173 -7.88 -14.30 4.84
N MET A 174 -6.93 -13.47 5.30
CA MET A 174 -6.09 -13.79 6.45
C MET A 174 -6.93 -13.95 7.72
N ALA A 175 -7.86 -13.03 7.98
CA ALA A 175 -8.77 -13.13 9.11
C ALA A 175 -9.63 -14.40 9.05
N ALA A 176 -10.17 -14.77 7.88
CA ALA A 176 -10.90 -16.01 7.72
C ALA A 176 -10.02 -17.24 8.00
N TYR A 177 -8.79 -17.27 7.50
CA TYR A 177 -7.83 -18.34 7.76
C TYR A 177 -7.54 -18.50 9.25
N GLU A 178 -7.30 -17.39 9.96
CA GLU A 178 -7.07 -17.35 11.40
C GLU A 178 -8.26 -17.88 12.21
N THR A 179 -9.50 -17.65 11.76
CA THR A 179 -10.69 -18.19 12.44
C THR A 179 -10.88 -19.68 12.22
N THR A 180 -10.45 -20.22 11.08
CA THR A 180 -10.57 -21.66 10.76
C THR A 180 -9.47 -22.54 11.35
N GLY A 181 -8.34 -21.96 11.77
CA GLY A 181 -7.31 -22.64 12.55
C GLY A 181 -6.64 -23.85 11.89
N ALA A 182 -6.55 -23.87 10.55
CA ALA A 182 -5.86 -24.93 9.80
C ALA A 182 -4.33 -24.82 9.94
#